data_AF-A0A2N1KTF9-F1
#
_entry.id   AF-A0A2N1KTF9-F1
#
_cell.length_a   1.000
_cell.length_b   1.000
_cell.length_c   1.000
_cell.angle_alpha   90.00
_cell.angle_beta   90.00
_cell.angle_gamma   90.00
#
_symmetry.space_group_name_H-M   'P 1'
#
loop_
_entity.id
_entity.type
_entity.pdbx_description
1 polymer ?
#
loop_
_entity_poly.entity_id
_entity_poly.type
_entity_poly.pdbx_seq_one_letter_code
_entity_poly.pdbx_strand_id
1 'polypeptide(L)'
;MTLRKLNRLDYPAATLPVEKPKSFDTPIQTPALTPSVNAPSTNVSQDSGIRLVKKEQTSEYLTKSRQGEYIQQLPPFQGPRTQSGVVRAFEVGEDFSIPGSIIIAEQVNDWYKLEDSKHYVIVARPQGIMYRRVYNQLKIKSTLLLSSDNPAIQTLEVSSKDIIEVWAVKGFYSTQLPEPPLSLDRMKALVEELKMELDRVK
;
A
#
# COMPACT_ATOMS: atom_id res chain seq x y z
N MET A 1 -11.70 19.18 -76.02
CA MET A 1 -12.82 19.28 -75.06
C MET A 1 -12.39 20.15 -73.89
N THR A 2 -13.31 20.98 -73.43
CA THR A 2 -13.12 22.27 -72.74
C THR A 2 -13.52 22.19 -71.25
N LEU A 3 -13.16 23.22 -70.47
CA LEU A 3 -13.76 23.72 -69.21
C LEU A 3 -13.15 23.14 -67.92
N ARG A 4 -12.90 23.88 -66.83
CA ARG A 4 -13.13 25.29 -66.45
C ARG A 4 -12.28 25.60 -65.20
N LYS A 5 -11.79 26.85 -65.11
CA LYS A 5 -11.23 27.47 -63.89
C LYS A 5 -12.29 27.62 -62.80
N LEU A 6 -11.91 27.59 -61.51
CA LEU A 6 -12.51 28.47 -60.49
C LEU A 6 -11.60 28.69 -59.26
N ASN A 7 -11.16 29.96 -59.12
CA ASN A 7 -11.02 30.85 -57.96
C ASN A 7 -10.34 30.41 -56.64
N ARG A 8 -9.20 31.07 -56.40
CA ARG A 8 -8.74 31.58 -55.09
C ARG A 8 -9.74 32.62 -54.55
N LEU A 9 -10.01 32.60 -53.26
CA LEU A 9 -10.53 33.77 -52.54
C LEU A 9 -9.36 34.47 -51.83
N ASP A 10 -9.16 35.74 -52.18
CA ASP A 10 -8.30 36.69 -51.48
C ASP A 10 -9.02 37.22 -50.23
N TYR A 11 -8.36 37.19 -49.07
CA TYR A 11 -8.79 37.91 -47.87
C TYR A 11 -7.97 39.20 -47.73
N PRO A 12 -8.60 40.38 -47.64
CA PRO A 12 -7.88 41.63 -47.36
C PRO A 12 -7.53 41.75 -45.86
N ALA A 13 -6.32 42.24 -45.59
CA ALA A 13 -5.85 42.61 -44.26
C ALA A 13 -6.55 43.89 -43.79
N ALA A 14 -7.32 43.80 -42.71
CA ALA A 14 -7.92 44.95 -42.03
C ALA A 14 -7.12 45.29 -40.77
N THR A 15 -6.31 46.35 -40.86
CA THR A 15 -5.67 47.02 -39.72
C THR A 15 -6.71 47.87 -38.97
N LEU A 16 -6.91 47.60 -37.67
CA LEU A 16 -7.63 48.49 -36.76
C LEU A 16 -6.64 49.30 -35.91
N PRO A 17 -6.95 50.56 -35.55
CA PRO A 17 -6.00 51.48 -34.92
C PRO A 17 -5.85 51.22 -33.41
N VAL A 18 -4.63 51.37 -32.90
CA VAL A 18 -4.31 51.35 -31.46
C VAL A 18 -4.63 52.71 -30.85
N GLU A 19 -5.66 52.79 -30.01
CA GLU A 19 -6.01 53.99 -29.26
C GLU A 19 -5.38 53.93 -27.85
N LYS A 20 -4.60 54.95 -27.48
CA LYS A 20 -3.99 55.07 -26.15
C LYS A 20 -5.02 55.57 -25.14
N PRO A 21 -5.16 54.96 -23.95
CA PRO A 21 -6.10 55.46 -22.94
C PRO A 21 -5.59 56.77 -22.31
N LYS A 22 -6.52 57.73 -22.19
CA LYS A 22 -6.37 59.04 -21.53
C LYS A 22 -6.47 58.88 -20.01
N SER A 23 -5.61 59.60 -19.30
CA SER A 23 -5.57 59.77 -17.85
C SER A 23 -6.82 60.47 -17.32
N PHE A 24 -7.43 59.91 -16.29
CA PHE A 24 -8.44 60.57 -15.46
C PHE A 24 -8.02 60.48 -13.99
N ASP A 25 -7.65 61.64 -13.43
CA ASP A 25 -7.46 61.87 -12.00
C ASP A 25 -8.79 62.27 -11.35
N THR A 26 -9.25 61.52 -10.34
CA THR A 26 -9.98 62.06 -9.18
C THR A 26 -10.05 61.01 -8.05
N PRO A 27 -10.08 61.41 -6.76
CA PRO A 27 -9.56 60.63 -5.66
C PRO A 27 -10.61 59.70 -5.05
N ILE A 28 -10.24 58.44 -4.85
CA ILE A 28 -11.07 57.48 -4.09
C ILE A 28 -10.53 57.42 -2.65
N GLN A 29 -11.38 57.86 -1.72
CA GLN A 29 -11.27 57.68 -0.28
C GLN A 29 -11.12 56.19 0.07
N THR A 30 -10.16 55.88 0.93
CA THR A 30 -10.07 54.61 1.65
C THR A 30 -11.24 54.52 2.65
N PRO A 31 -11.83 53.33 2.86
CA PRO A 31 -11.54 52.69 4.14
C PRO A 31 -11.40 51.17 4.09
N ALA A 32 -10.56 50.70 5.02
CA ALA A 32 -10.59 49.41 5.70
C ALA A 32 -10.09 48.15 4.95
N LEU A 33 -8.91 47.72 5.39
CA LEU A 33 -8.36 46.37 5.27
C LEU A 33 -9.35 45.33 5.83
N THR A 34 -9.76 44.38 5.00
CA THR A 34 -10.13 43.04 5.45
C THR A 34 -9.13 42.05 4.86
N PRO A 35 -8.49 41.19 5.67
CA PRO A 35 -7.60 40.17 5.14
C PRO A 35 -8.47 39.14 4.41
N SER A 36 -8.22 39.00 3.11
CA SER A 36 -8.77 37.92 2.30
C SER A 36 -8.43 36.60 2.99
N VAL A 37 -9.48 35.90 3.44
CA VAL A 37 -9.42 34.61 4.10
C VAL A 37 -8.57 33.68 3.24
N ASN A 38 -7.49 33.19 3.84
CA ASN A 38 -6.61 32.16 3.30
C ASN A 38 -7.45 31.06 2.65
N ALA A 39 -7.37 30.95 1.33
CA ALA A 39 -7.63 29.69 0.67
C ALA A 39 -6.70 28.66 1.36
N PRO A 40 -7.21 27.54 1.89
CA PRO A 40 -6.32 26.47 2.28
C PRO A 40 -5.68 25.94 1.00
N SER A 41 -4.48 26.43 0.70
CA SER A 41 -3.52 25.70 -0.08
C SER A 41 -3.41 24.32 0.57
N THR A 42 -4.03 23.32 -0.04
CA THR A 42 -3.86 21.91 0.28
C THR A 42 -2.45 21.49 -0.10
N ASN A 43 -1.46 22.05 0.60
CA ASN A 43 -0.24 21.33 0.88
C ASN A 43 -0.65 20.23 1.88
N VAL A 44 -1.23 19.16 1.34
CA VAL A 44 -1.31 17.88 2.02
C VAL A 44 0.15 17.47 2.18
N SER A 45 0.75 17.88 3.29
CA SER A 45 2.04 17.36 3.72
C SER A 45 1.91 15.85 3.68
N GLN A 46 2.67 15.20 2.79
CA GLN A 46 2.76 13.74 2.65
C GLN A 46 3.38 13.08 3.89
N ASP A 47 3.15 13.61 5.08
CA ASP A 47 3.44 12.94 6.33
C ASP A 47 2.23 12.12 6.79
N SER A 48 1.73 11.27 5.89
CA SER A 48 0.86 10.17 6.27
C SER A 48 1.74 9.09 6.90
N GLY A 49 2.01 9.24 8.20
CA GLY A 49 2.70 8.21 8.98
C GLY A 49 2.03 6.84 8.81
N ILE A 50 2.76 5.77 9.12
CA ILE A 50 2.25 4.39 8.96
C ILE A 50 0.99 4.24 9.81
N ARG A 51 -0.03 3.60 9.25
CA ARG A 51 -1.31 3.32 9.91
C ARG A 51 -1.43 1.81 10.12
N LEU A 52 -1.86 1.41 11.31
CA LEU A 52 -2.07 0.01 11.68
C LEU A 52 -3.51 -0.40 11.41
N VAL A 53 -3.69 -1.46 10.64
CA VAL A 53 -4.95 -2.17 10.51
C VAL A 53 -4.93 -3.33 11.50
N LYS A 54 -5.73 -3.24 12.55
CA LYS A 54 -5.88 -4.34 13.52
C LYS A 54 -6.74 -5.46 12.97
N LYS A 55 -6.59 -6.66 13.53
CA LYS A 55 -7.34 -7.84 13.08
C LYS A 55 -8.86 -7.61 13.20
N GLU A 56 -9.31 -6.95 14.26
CA GLU A 56 -10.74 -6.67 14.50
C GLU A 56 -11.32 -5.66 13.49
N GLN A 57 -10.46 -4.86 12.84
CA GLN A 57 -10.87 -3.84 11.88
C GLN A 57 -10.99 -4.36 10.45
N THR A 58 -10.68 -5.64 10.21
CA THR A 58 -10.64 -6.25 8.86
C THR A 58 -11.92 -5.98 8.05
N SER A 59 -13.10 -6.23 8.62
CA SER A 59 -14.37 -6.06 7.91
C SER A 59 -14.63 -4.60 7.50
N GLU A 60 -14.33 -3.67 8.40
CA GLU A 60 -14.48 -2.25 8.11
C GLU A 60 -13.46 -1.79 7.06
N TYR A 61 -12.22 -2.26 7.18
CA TYR A 61 -11.14 -1.95 6.26
C TYR A 61 -11.43 -2.45 4.83
N LEU A 62 -12.00 -3.64 4.66
CA LEU A 62 -12.43 -4.15 3.35
C LEU A 62 -13.45 -3.23 2.64
N THR A 63 -14.22 -2.47 3.41
CA THR A 63 -15.27 -1.57 2.90
C THR A 63 -14.75 -0.13 2.73
N LYS A 64 -13.92 0.33 3.67
CA LYS A 64 -13.52 1.74 3.80
C LYS A 64 -12.05 2.02 3.47
N SER A 65 -11.27 1.05 3.00
CA SER A 65 -9.84 1.21 2.64
C SER A 65 -9.55 2.36 1.66
N ARG A 66 -10.51 2.70 0.80
CA ARG A 66 -10.41 3.82 -0.15
C ARG A 66 -10.84 5.18 0.42
N GLN A 67 -11.40 5.22 1.63
CA GLN A 67 -11.87 6.44 2.28
C GLN A 67 -10.73 7.04 3.11
N GLY A 68 -10.19 8.18 2.67
CA GLY A 68 -9.05 8.82 3.32
C GLY A 68 -9.30 9.17 4.79
N GLU A 69 -10.53 9.56 5.15
CA GLU A 69 -10.93 9.86 6.54
C GLU A 69 -10.81 8.63 7.45
N TYR A 70 -11.28 7.46 6.99
CA TYR A 70 -11.16 6.21 7.73
C TYR A 70 -9.68 5.81 7.92
N ILE A 71 -8.87 5.92 6.86
CA ILE A 71 -7.43 5.63 6.95
C ILE A 71 -6.74 6.53 7.96
N GLN A 72 -7.16 7.79 8.10
CA GLN A 72 -6.58 8.71 9.09
C GLN A 72 -6.95 8.37 10.54
N GLN A 73 -8.11 7.75 10.76
CA GLN A 73 -8.58 7.29 12.08
C GLN A 73 -7.91 6.00 12.55
N LEU A 74 -7.28 5.25 11.65
CA LEU A 74 -6.52 4.05 12.03
C LEU A 74 -5.41 4.41 13.03
N PRO A 75 -5.10 3.53 14.00
CA PRO A 75 -4.03 3.77 14.96
C PRO A 75 -2.71 4.09 14.25
N PRO A 76 -1.96 5.11 14.71
CA PRO A 76 -0.62 5.37 14.18
C PRO A 76 0.33 4.24 14.57
N PHE A 77 1.24 3.91 13.67
CA PHE A 77 2.30 2.94 13.90
C PHE A 77 3.65 3.58 13.61
N GLN A 78 4.62 3.37 14.50
CA GLN A 78 5.99 3.83 14.30
C GLN A 78 6.83 2.65 13.81
N GLY A 79 7.46 2.81 12.65
CA GLY A 79 8.28 1.76 12.06
C GLY A 79 9.14 2.30 10.92
N PRO A 80 10.04 1.47 10.38
CA PRO A 80 10.85 1.83 9.23
C PRO A 80 9.95 2.18 8.03
N ARG A 81 10.25 3.30 7.37
CA ARG A 81 9.53 3.79 6.19
C ARG A 81 10.44 3.74 4.96
N THR A 82 9.87 3.44 3.81
CA THR A 82 10.53 3.64 2.52
C THR A 82 10.50 5.12 2.13
N GLN A 83 11.52 5.59 1.41
CA GLN A 83 11.60 7.00 0.98
C GLN A 83 10.50 7.36 -0.04
N SER A 84 10.07 6.38 -0.82
CA SER A 84 8.98 6.48 -1.79
C SER A 84 8.01 5.34 -1.52
N GLY A 85 6.72 5.64 -1.45
CA GLY A 85 5.66 4.63 -1.33
C GLY A 85 4.74 4.83 -0.12
N VAL A 86 3.53 4.31 -0.25
CA VAL A 86 2.56 4.23 0.85
C VAL A 86 2.89 2.98 1.65
N VAL A 87 3.15 3.15 2.95
CA VAL A 87 3.43 2.05 3.87
C VAL A 87 2.27 1.89 4.84
N ARG A 88 1.87 0.65 5.08
CA ARG A 88 0.80 0.28 6.01
C ARG A 88 1.23 -0.89 6.87
N ALA A 89 0.77 -0.88 8.11
CA ALA A 89 1.00 -1.96 9.05
C ALA A 89 -0.28 -2.80 9.17
N PHE A 90 -0.14 -4.12 9.23
CA PHE A 90 -1.24 -5.06 9.34
C PHE A 90 -0.97 -6.02 10.49
N GLU A 91 -1.88 -6.10 11.44
CA GLU A 91 -1.85 -7.18 12.42
C GLU A 91 -2.28 -8.48 11.73
N VAL A 92 -1.40 -9.48 11.76
CA VAL A 92 -1.69 -10.77 11.11
C VAL A 92 -2.23 -11.78 12.10
N GLY A 93 -3.17 -12.58 11.59
CA GLY A 93 -3.73 -13.72 12.30
C GLY A 93 -2.88 -15.00 12.13
N GLU A 94 -3.58 -16.12 11.99
CA GLU A 94 -3.01 -17.48 12.01
C GLU A 94 -2.18 -17.84 10.77
N ASP A 95 -2.24 -17.02 9.73
CA ASP A 95 -1.46 -17.21 8.49
C ASP A 95 0.04 -16.94 8.66
N PHE A 96 0.44 -16.30 9.76
CA PHE A 96 1.84 -16.01 10.06
C PHE A 96 2.33 -16.85 11.24
N SER A 97 3.55 -17.39 11.12
CA SER A 97 4.10 -18.34 12.09
C SER A 97 4.33 -17.78 13.50
N ILE A 98 4.31 -16.45 13.65
CA ILE A 98 4.54 -15.75 14.92
C ILE A 98 3.25 -14.99 15.29
N PRO A 99 2.43 -15.53 16.21
CA PRO A 99 1.15 -14.92 16.61
C PRO A 99 1.30 -13.47 17.09
N GLY A 100 0.31 -12.63 16.78
CA GLY A 100 0.28 -11.23 17.22
C GLY A 100 1.33 -10.33 16.56
N SER A 101 2.00 -10.82 15.52
CA SER A 101 2.95 -10.01 14.76
C SER A 101 2.24 -8.94 13.93
N ILE A 102 2.95 -7.84 13.71
CA ILE A 102 2.53 -6.76 12.83
C ILE A 102 3.41 -6.79 11.59
N ILE A 103 2.81 -6.96 10.43
CA ILE A 103 3.50 -6.91 9.14
C ILE A 103 3.53 -5.47 8.64
N ILE A 104 4.71 -5.03 8.22
CA ILE A 104 4.93 -3.72 7.59
C ILE A 104 5.08 -3.97 6.10
N ALA A 105 4.22 -3.35 5.30
CA ALA A 105 4.16 -3.57 3.87
C ALA A 105 3.99 -2.29 3.07
N GLU A 106 4.51 -2.29 1.85
CA GLU A 106 4.45 -1.17 0.90
C GLU A 106 3.40 -1.44 -0.18
N GLN A 107 2.61 -0.44 -0.55
CA GLN A 107 1.55 -0.60 -1.53
C GLN A 107 2.11 -0.95 -2.92
N VAL A 108 1.51 -1.95 -3.56
CA VAL A 108 1.81 -2.32 -4.95
C VAL A 108 0.68 -1.85 -5.87
N ASN A 109 0.98 -0.90 -6.74
CA ASN A 109 0.01 -0.35 -7.70
C ASN A 109 -0.09 -1.19 -8.98
N ASP A 110 1.03 -1.75 -9.45
CA ASP A 110 1.10 -2.56 -10.67
C ASP A 110 1.23 -4.04 -10.32
N TRP A 111 0.09 -4.74 -10.26
CA TRP A 111 0.05 -6.15 -9.87
C TRP A 111 0.67 -7.09 -10.92
N TYR A 112 0.90 -6.63 -12.16
CA TYR A 112 1.59 -7.43 -13.17
C TYR A 112 3.10 -7.56 -12.91
N LYS A 113 3.64 -6.74 -11.99
CA LYS A 113 5.04 -6.78 -11.57
C LYS A 113 5.26 -7.53 -10.25
N LEU A 114 4.23 -8.21 -9.72
CA LEU A 114 4.41 -9.07 -8.56
C LEU A 114 5.39 -10.19 -8.90
N GLU A 115 6.34 -10.40 -7.99
CA GLU A 115 7.36 -11.43 -8.09
C GLU A 115 6.84 -12.73 -7.48
N ASP A 116 7.05 -13.83 -8.20
CA ASP A 116 6.62 -15.14 -7.73
C ASP A 116 7.38 -15.60 -6.48
N SER A 117 6.69 -16.33 -5.61
CA SER A 117 7.21 -16.85 -4.33
C SER A 117 7.65 -15.79 -3.32
N LYS A 118 7.32 -14.51 -3.53
CA LYS A 118 7.54 -13.44 -2.56
C LYS A 118 6.32 -13.24 -1.65
N HIS A 119 6.57 -12.65 -0.48
CA HIS A 119 5.57 -12.42 0.55
C HIS A 119 4.80 -11.13 0.33
N TYR A 120 3.47 -11.24 0.36
CA TYR A 120 2.56 -10.13 0.21
C TYR A 120 1.43 -10.20 1.23
N VAL A 121 0.90 -9.04 1.60
CA VAL A 121 -0.42 -8.92 2.22
C VAL A 121 -1.44 -8.68 1.11
N ILE A 122 -2.43 -9.55 1.03
CA ILE A 122 -3.52 -9.50 0.05
C ILE A 122 -4.80 -9.10 0.77
N VAL A 123 -5.43 -8.03 0.30
CA VAL A 123 -6.73 -7.57 0.79
C VAL A 123 -7.76 -7.96 -0.27
N ALA A 124 -8.60 -8.96 0.00
CA ALA A 124 -9.54 -9.51 -0.97
C ALA A 124 -10.90 -9.85 -0.36
N ARG A 125 -11.95 -9.92 -1.18
CA ARG A 125 -13.29 -10.38 -0.76
C ARG A 125 -13.59 -11.76 -1.34
N PRO A 126 -14.20 -12.67 -0.58
CA PRO A 126 -14.64 -12.56 0.81
C PRO A 126 -13.55 -12.89 1.86
N GLN A 127 -12.31 -13.20 1.44
CA GLN A 127 -11.29 -13.80 2.30
C GLN A 127 -10.76 -12.87 3.41
N GLY A 128 -10.81 -11.56 3.21
CA GLY A 128 -10.27 -10.59 4.13
C GLY A 128 -8.82 -10.20 3.84
N ILE A 129 -8.04 -10.02 4.90
CA ILE A 129 -6.62 -9.65 4.83
C ILE A 129 -5.80 -10.91 5.11
N MET A 130 -4.97 -11.31 4.16
CA MET A 130 -4.16 -12.53 4.24
C MET A 130 -2.69 -12.23 4.00
N TYR A 131 -1.81 -12.92 4.74
CA TYR A 131 -0.39 -12.97 4.44
C TYR A 131 -0.07 -14.25 3.67
N ARG A 132 0.47 -14.12 2.46
CA ARG A 132 0.71 -15.27 1.55
C ARG A 132 1.94 -15.05 0.69
N ARG A 133 2.51 -16.16 0.22
CA ARG A 133 3.36 -16.12 -0.98
C ARG A 133 2.50 -16.06 -2.22
N VAL A 134 2.84 -15.18 -3.15
CA VAL A 134 2.07 -14.98 -4.39
C VAL A 134 2.77 -15.66 -5.55
N TYR A 135 1.98 -16.28 -6.43
CA TYR A 135 2.37 -16.64 -7.78
C TYR A 135 1.43 -15.94 -8.77
N ASN A 136 2.01 -15.13 -9.65
CA ASN A 136 1.31 -14.19 -10.49
C ASN A 136 0.76 -14.86 -11.76
N GLN A 137 -0.51 -15.23 -11.75
CA GLN A 137 -1.19 -15.84 -12.90
C GLN A 137 -2.08 -14.82 -13.65
N LEU A 138 -1.93 -13.51 -13.40
CA LEU A 138 -2.81 -12.48 -13.93
C LEU A 138 -2.84 -12.45 -15.46
N LYS A 139 -1.70 -12.68 -16.11
CA LYS A 139 -1.59 -12.64 -17.58
C LYS A 139 -2.30 -13.81 -18.27
N ILE A 140 -2.47 -14.94 -17.58
CA ILE A 140 -2.95 -16.20 -18.17
C ILE A 140 -4.38 -16.49 -17.71
N LYS A 141 -4.65 -16.33 -16.41
CA LYS A 141 -5.92 -16.70 -15.77
C LYS A 141 -6.64 -15.54 -15.08
N SER A 142 -6.04 -14.34 -15.05
CA SER A 142 -6.57 -13.20 -14.30
C SER A 142 -6.73 -13.48 -12.79
N THR A 143 -5.88 -14.35 -12.24
CA THR A 143 -5.89 -14.78 -10.85
C THR A 143 -4.50 -14.64 -10.20
N LEU A 144 -4.47 -14.58 -8.88
CA LEU A 144 -3.27 -14.81 -8.08
C LEU A 144 -3.40 -16.15 -7.37
N LEU A 145 -2.36 -16.97 -7.42
CA LEU A 145 -2.27 -18.19 -6.62
C LEU A 145 -1.52 -17.87 -5.33
N LEU A 146 -2.15 -18.14 -4.20
CA LEU A 146 -1.70 -17.73 -2.88
C LEU A 146 -1.34 -18.96 -2.03
N SER A 147 -0.07 -19.14 -1.68
CA SER A 147 0.37 -20.25 -0.83
C SER A 147 0.75 -19.77 0.58
N SER A 148 0.60 -20.66 1.56
CA SER A 148 1.00 -20.43 2.94
C SER A 148 2.40 -20.96 3.23
N ASP A 149 3.11 -20.34 4.17
CA ASP A 149 4.31 -20.93 4.79
C ASP A 149 3.93 -22.01 5.83
N ASN A 150 2.69 -22.01 6.32
CA ASN A 150 2.14 -23.07 7.16
C ASN A 150 1.53 -24.17 6.27
N PRO A 151 2.08 -25.40 6.25
CA PRO A 151 1.62 -26.50 5.39
C PRO A 151 0.21 -26.99 5.73
N ALA A 152 -0.32 -26.67 6.92
CA ALA A 152 -1.71 -26.98 7.28
C ALA A 152 -2.73 -26.12 6.50
N ILE A 153 -2.29 -25.02 5.89
CA ILE A 153 -3.15 -24.09 5.18
C ILE A 153 -3.01 -24.32 3.67
N GLN A 154 -4.13 -24.65 3.04
CA GLN A 154 -4.16 -24.95 1.61
C GLN A 154 -3.90 -23.70 0.76
N THR A 155 -3.31 -23.93 -0.40
CA THR A 155 -3.14 -22.89 -1.41
C THR A 155 -4.51 -22.48 -1.96
N LEU A 156 -4.69 -21.18 -2.19
CA LEU A 156 -5.95 -20.60 -2.68
C LEU A 156 -5.71 -19.80 -3.95
N GLU A 157 -6.57 -19.96 -4.94
CA GLU A 157 -6.60 -19.11 -6.13
C GLU A 157 -7.62 -17.99 -5.95
N VAL A 158 -7.21 -16.73 -6.15
CA VAL A 158 -8.06 -15.54 -5.98
C VAL A 158 -8.13 -14.75 -7.28
N SER A 159 -9.36 -14.40 -7.68
CA SER A 159 -9.61 -13.59 -8.88
C SER A 159 -9.12 -12.16 -8.69
N SER A 160 -8.54 -11.58 -9.74
CA SER A 160 -8.19 -10.15 -9.78
C SER A 160 -9.36 -9.20 -9.46
N LYS A 161 -10.60 -9.63 -9.74
CA LYS A 161 -11.82 -8.84 -9.44
C LYS A 161 -12.12 -8.74 -7.94
N ASP A 162 -11.67 -9.72 -7.18
CA ASP A 162 -11.93 -9.86 -5.76
C ASP A 162 -10.86 -9.19 -4.91
N ILE A 163 -9.69 -8.95 -5.49
CA ILE A 163 -8.57 -8.25 -4.85
C ILE A 163 -8.85 -6.74 -4.82
N ILE A 164 -8.72 -6.16 -3.64
CA ILE A 164 -8.88 -4.73 -3.37
C ILE A 164 -7.52 -4.04 -3.38
N GLU A 165 -6.54 -4.62 -2.69
CA GLU A 165 -5.18 -4.09 -2.55
C GLU A 165 -4.16 -5.23 -2.43
N VAL A 166 -2.93 -4.95 -2.86
CA VAL A 166 -1.77 -5.83 -2.68
C VAL A 166 -0.63 -5.01 -2.08
N TRP A 167 0.04 -5.58 -1.07
CA TRP A 167 1.10 -4.91 -0.34
C TRP A 167 2.34 -5.82 -0.25
N ALA A 168 3.49 -5.32 -0.69
CA ALA A 168 4.78 -6.03 -0.63
C ALA A 168 5.32 -5.98 0.79
N VAL A 169 5.54 -7.15 1.40
CA VAL A 169 6.06 -7.23 2.78
C VAL A 169 7.51 -6.76 2.82
N LYS A 170 7.81 -5.83 3.72
CA LYS A 170 9.16 -5.29 3.94
C LYS A 170 9.77 -5.75 5.26
N GLY A 171 8.94 -6.16 6.19
CA GLY A 171 9.35 -6.70 7.47
C GLY A 171 8.15 -6.98 8.36
N PHE A 172 8.43 -7.46 9.56
CA PHE A 172 7.44 -7.63 10.61
C PHE A 172 8.02 -7.17 11.93
N TYR A 173 7.13 -6.85 12.86
CA TYR A 173 7.42 -6.55 14.25
C TYR A 173 6.70 -7.58 15.12
N SER A 174 7.41 -8.15 16.08
CA SER A 174 6.83 -9.06 17.07
C SER A 174 7.35 -8.72 18.44
N THR A 175 6.45 -8.77 19.44
CA THR A 175 6.80 -8.72 20.85
C THR A 175 7.13 -10.09 21.41
N GLN A 176 6.85 -11.16 20.67
CA GLN A 176 7.25 -12.52 21.03
C GLN A 176 8.73 -12.70 20.67
N LEU A 177 9.58 -12.77 21.68
CA LEU A 177 10.99 -13.06 21.48
C LEU A 177 11.17 -14.55 21.15
N PRO A 178 12.03 -14.89 20.19
CA PRO A 178 12.32 -16.29 19.89
C PRO A 178 12.96 -16.93 21.11
N GLU A 179 12.48 -18.12 21.48
CA GLU A 179 13.18 -18.94 22.46
C GLU A 179 14.50 -19.45 21.86
N PRO A 180 15.60 -19.44 22.62
CA PRO A 180 16.85 -19.98 22.12
C PRO A 180 16.65 -21.46 21.73
N PRO A 181 17.12 -21.88 20.55
CA PRO A 181 17.00 -23.27 20.16
C PRO A 181 17.69 -24.16 21.20
N LEU A 182 17.11 -25.33 21.49
CA LEU A 182 17.79 -26.33 22.30
C LEU A 182 19.12 -26.66 21.62
N SER A 183 20.23 -26.33 22.28
CA SER A 183 21.56 -26.61 21.73
C SER A 183 21.71 -28.12 21.52
N LEU A 184 22.09 -28.52 20.31
CA LEU A 184 22.37 -29.93 19.98
C LEU A 184 23.35 -30.54 20.98
N ASP A 185 24.32 -29.76 21.46
CA ASP A 185 25.32 -30.21 22.42
C ASP A 185 24.71 -30.53 23.79
N ARG A 186 23.74 -29.74 24.27
CA ARG A 186 22.98 -30.06 25.49
C ARG A 186 22.13 -31.32 25.32
N MET A 187 21.53 -31.52 24.14
CA MET A 187 20.79 -32.76 23.88
C MET A 187 21.71 -33.98 23.82
N LYS A 188 22.90 -33.86 23.21
CA LYS A 188 23.91 -34.92 23.22
C LYS A 188 24.36 -35.25 24.64
N ALA A 189 24.67 -34.24 25.45
CA ALA A 189 25.08 -34.44 26.84
C ALA A 189 24.01 -35.17 27.67
N LEU A 190 22.72 -34.78 27.53
CA LEU A 190 21.62 -35.47 28.20
C LEU A 190 21.47 -36.93 27.74
N VAL A 191 21.65 -37.20 26.44
CA VAL A 191 21.60 -38.57 25.91
C VAL A 191 22.79 -39.41 26.40
N GLU A 192 23.99 -38.83 26.47
CA GLU A 192 25.17 -39.49 27.03
C GLU A 192 25.00 -39.80 28.52
N GLU A 193 24.43 -38.87 29.30
CA GLU A 193 24.11 -39.05 30.71
C GLU A 193 23.10 -40.20 30.91
N LEU A 194 22.00 -40.22 30.16
CA LEU A 194 21.02 -41.31 30.18
C LEU A 194 21.65 -42.67 29.82
N LYS A 195 22.57 -42.69 28.85
CA LYS A 195 23.30 -43.91 28.47
C LYS A 195 24.17 -44.42 29.63
N MET A 196 24.89 -43.52 30.31
CA MET A 196 25.73 -43.88 31.45
C MET A 196 24.91 -44.41 32.63
N GLU A 197 23.73 -43.85 32.90
CA GLU A 197 22.84 -44.36 33.94
C GLU A 197 22.32 -45.77 33.61
N LEU A 198 21.91 -46.02 32.36
CA LEU A 198 21.45 -47.33 31.93
C LEU A 198 22.53 -48.41 32.08
N ASP A 199 23.78 -48.06 31.73
CA ASP A 199 24.94 -48.95 31.87
C ASP A 199 25.29 -49.24 33.35
N ARG A 200 24.95 -48.33 34.28
CA ARG A 200 25.18 -48.52 35.73
C ARG A 200 24.12 -49.38 36.42
N VAL A 201 22.93 -49.49 35.84
CA VAL A 201 21.80 -50.26 36.39
C VAL A 201 21.83 -51.73 35.93
N LYS A 202 22.79 -52.08 35.07
CA LYS A 202 23.00 -53.43 34.53
C LYS A 202 24.06 -54.20 35.32
#